data_AF-A0A1J4JS43-F1
#
_entry.id   AF-A0A1J4JS43-F1
#
_cell.length_a   1.000
_cell.length_b   1.000
_cell.length_c   1.000
_cell.angle_alpha   90.00
_cell.angle_beta   90.00
_cell.angle_gamma   90.00
#
_symmetry.space_group_name_H-M   'P 1'
#
loop_
_entity.id
_entity.type
_entity.pdbx_description
1 polymer ?
#
loop_
_entity_poly.entity_id
_entity_poly.type
_entity_poly.pdbx_seq_one_letter_code
_entity_poly.pdbx_strand_id
1 'polypeptide(L)'
;MSFTHSSDSSGDYQESVLCSILNSRIEQVDAITLPCDKHRKDLIHAISKIKSYPKRLSAFLDYLIDYTYTLNHELCQKQDSLNEIQDRLSSLEKKSKQQNLISSQNDKEKAKDTSSIMKELDVLKISANQNKKIVNKDYDDSLALLKCKNGELTNSLQTLVNENHKLQKSNKKLTQQIQKCHQEMNFMTNNKAKSKNSQEKIYFLKKVKLNTNEFTEQFNQIEADLSKLKCQIHHQLRNHHEDPTCM
;
A
#
# COMPACT_ATOMS: atom_id res chain seq x y z
N MET A 1 5.90 -60.33 27.56
CA MET A 1 6.27 -59.16 28.39
C MET A 1 5.67 -57.94 27.74
N SER A 2 4.58 -57.43 28.32
CA SER A 2 3.86 -56.26 27.83
C SER A 2 4.58 -55.01 28.31
N PHE A 3 5.15 -54.24 27.39
CA PHE A 3 5.70 -52.93 27.70
C PHE A 3 4.55 -51.92 27.82
N THR A 4 4.15 -51.63 29.06
CA THR A 4 3.36 -50.44 29.37
C THR A 4 4.27 -49.23 29.27
N HIS A 5 4.16 -48.47 28.19
CA HIS A 5 4.73 -47.12 28.14
C HIS A 5 3.93 -46.23 29.09
N SER A 6 4.59 -45.75 30.15
CA SER A 6 4.10 -44.63 30.96
C SER A 6 3.80 -43.45 30.05
N SER A 7 2.54 -43.04 30.03
CA SER A 7 2.06 -41.79 29.46
C SER A 7 2.54 -40.64 30.33
N ASP A 8 3.72 -40.10 30.00
CA ASP A 8 4.11 -38.77 30.47
C ASP A 8 3.21 -37.73 29.79
N SER A 9 2.42 -37.02 30.61
CA SER A 9 1.44 -35.99 30.27
C SER A 9 2.00 -34.70 29.62
N SER A 10 3.17 -34.78 28.98
CA SER A 10 3.86 -33.67 28.33
C SER A 10 3.57 -33.54 26.82
N GLY A 11 2.99 -34.58 26.20
CA GLY A 11 2.67 -34.60 24.76
C GLY A 11 1.56 -33.62 24.33
N ASP A 12 0.52 -33.46 25.14
CA ASP A 12 -0.67 -32.68 24.79
C ASP A 12 -0.38 -31.18 24.64
N TYR A 13 0.53 -30.64 25.47
CA TYR A 13 0.91 -29.22 25.40
C TYR A 13 1.70 -28.93 24.12
N GLN A 14 2.64 -29.79 23.76
CA GLN A 14 3.49 -29.60 22.57
C GLN A 14 2.69 -29.78 21.27
N GLU A 15 1.77 -30.74 21.23
CA GLU A 15 0.86 -30.93 20.10
C GLU A 15 -0.10 -29.74 19.92
N SER A 16 -0.56 -29.13 21.03
CA SER A 16 -1.38 -27.91 20.99
C SER A 16 -0.64 -26.70 20.42
N VAL A 17 0.63 -26.51 20.78
CA VAL A 17 1.45 -25.38 20.31
C VAL A 17 1.73 -25.53 18.81
N LEU A 18 2.12 -26.72 18.37
CA LEU A 18 2.39 -26.99 16.95
C LEU A 18 1.12 -26.83 16.10
N CYS A 19 -0.03 -27.30 16.57
CA CYS A 19 -1.31 -27.04 15.92
C CYS A 19 -1.63 -25.55 15.83
N SER A 20 -1.40 -24.79 16.89
CA SER A 20 -1.62 -23.34 16.90
C SER A 20 -0.72 -22.61 15.90
N ILE A 21 0.55 -23.01 15.80
CA ILE A 21 1.50 -22.44 14.83
C ILE A 21 1.02 -22.73 13.41
N LEU A 22 0.67 -23.98 13.11
CA LEU A 22 0.21 -24.36 11.78
C LEU A 22 -1.07 -23.61 11.38
N ASN A 23 -2.05 -23.52 12.28
CA ASN A 23 -3.28 -22.76 12.04
C ASN A 23 -2.98 -21.28 11.75
N SER A 24 -2.11 -20.65 12.54
CA SER A 24 -1.71 -19.26 12.32
C SER A 24 -1.03 -19.07 10.95
N ARG A 25 -0.21 -20.03 10.51
CA ARG A 25 0.41 -19.97 9.18
C ARG A 25 -0.60 -20.14 8.06
N ILE A 26 -1.57 -21.04 8.20
CA ILE A 26 -2.66 -21.21 7.24
C ILE A 26 -3.49 -19.91 7.13
N GLU A 27 -3.83 -19.29 8.26
CA GLU A 27 -4.56 -18.01 8.29
C GLU A 27 -3.77 -16.87 7.64
N GLN A 28 -2.46 -16.79 7.87
CA GLN A 28 -1.61 -15.79 7.22
C GLN A 28 -1.59 -15.97 5.70
N VAL A 29 -1.46 -17.21 5.23
CA VAL A 29 -1.48 -17.53 3.80
C VAL A 29 -2.85 -17.21 3.20
N ASP A 30 -3.94 -17.48 3.92
CA ASP A 30 -5.27 -17.07 3.50
C ASP A 30 -5.37 -15.54 3.38
N ALA A 31 -4.91 -14.78 4.39
CA ALA A 31 -5.00 -13.33 4.41
C ALA A 31 -4.25 -12.64 3.26
N ILE A 32 -3.10 -13.17 2.85
CA ILE A 32 -2.32 -12.63 1.73
C ILE A 32 -2.82 -13.10 0.35
N THR A 33 -3.68 -14.12 0.32
CA THR A 33 -4.27 -14.62 -0.94
C THR A 33 -5.36 -13.67 -1.42
N LEU A 34 -5.26 -13.23 -2.68
CA LEU A 34 -6.18 -12.26 -3.26
C LEU A 34 -7.63 -12.77 -3.21
N PRO A 35 -8.62 -11.92 -2.86
CA PRO A 35 -10.03 -12.33 -2.77
C PRO A 35 -10.62 -12.84 -4.10
N CYS A 36 -10.07 -12.39 -5.23
CA CYS A 36 -10.50 -12.84 -6.55
C CYS A 36 -9.99 -14.25 -6.91
N ASP A 37 -8.98 -14.77 -6.22
CA ASP A 37 -8.44 -16.10 -6.47
C ASP A 37 -9.17 -17.17 -5.67
N LYS A 38 -10.37 -17.52 -6.17
CA LYS A 38 -11.23 -18.51 -5.53
C LYS A 38 -10.56 -19.88 -5.40
N HIS A 39 -9.80 -20.30 -6.40
CA HIS A 39 -9.18 -21.63 -6.40
C HIS A 39 -8.16 -21.78 -5.26
N ARG A 40 -7.26 -20.80 -5.09
CA ARG A 40 -6.30 -20.81 -3.97
C ARG A 40 -7.01 -20.73 -2.62
N LYS A 41 -8.03 -19.87 -2.51
CA LYS A 41 -8.85 -19.76 -1.30
C LYS A 41 -9.51 -21.10 -0.92
N ASP A 42 -10.09 -21.79 -1.89
CA ASP A 42 -10.74 -23.09 -1.68
C ASP A 42 -9.75 -24.16 -1.20
N LEU A 43 -8.54 -24.20 -1.78
CA LEU A 43 -7.48 -25.11 -1.37
C LEU A 43 -7.00 -24.84 0.07
N ILE A 44 -6.72 -23.59 0.42
CA ILE A 44 -6.32 -23.20 1.78
C ILE A 44 -7.41 -23.57 2.79
N HIS A 45 -8.67 -23.32 2.44
CA HIS A 45 -9.82 -23.67 3.29
C HIS A 45 -9.97 -25.20 3.42
N ALA A 46 -9.73 -25.97 2.36
CA ALA A 46 -9.74 -27.43 2.42
C ALA A 46 -8.63 -27.96 3.36
N ILE A 47 -7.43 -27.40 3.28
CA ILE A 47 -6.30 -27.74 4.16
C ILE A 47 -6.64 -27.41 5.62
N SER A 48 -7.22 -26.24 5.89
CA SER A 48 -7.61 -25.83 7.26
C SER A 48 -8.56 -26.83 7.95
N LYS A 49 -9.44 -27.47 7.18
CA LYS A 49 -10.44 -28.44 7.65
C LYS A 49 -9.88 -29.82 7.98
N ILE A 50 -8.62 -30.11 7.62
CA ILE A 50 -7.99 -31.41 7.91
C ILE A 50 -7.75 -31.53 9.43
N LYS A 51 -8.38 -32.52 10.07
CA LYS A 51 -8.29 -32.73 11.53
C LYS A 51 -6.91 -33.22 12.00
N SER A 52 -6.30 -34.11 11.23
CA SER A 52 -5.01 -34.72 11.61
C SER A 52 -3.87 -33.74 11.36
N TYR A 53 -3.13 -33.39 12.42
CA TYR A 53 -1.98 -32.50 12.33
C TYR A 53 -0.95 -32.90 11.25
N PRO A 54 -0.42 -34.14 11.23
CA PRO A 54 0.59 -34.51 10.23
C PRO A 54 0.05 -34.44 8.79
N LYS A 55 -1.22 -34.83 8.56
CA LYS A 55 -1.83 -34.72 7.23
C LYS A 55 -2.06 -33.28 6.81
N ARG A 56 -2.48 -32.43 7.74
CA ARG A 56 -2.70 -31.00 7.49
C ARG A 56 -1.37 -30.29 7.20
N LEU A 57 -0.32 -30.61 7.96
CA LEU A 57 1.01 -30.07 7.73
C LEU A 57 1.54 -30.49 6.36
N SER A 58 1.43 -31.77 6.00
CA SER A 58 1.85 -32.25 4.67
C SER A 58 1.12 -31.50 3.56
N ALA A 59 -0.21 -31.46 3.61
CA ALA A 59 -1.00 -30.77 2.57
C ALA A 59 -0.69 -29.27 2.49
N PHE A 60 -0.40 -28.63 3.63
CA PHE A 60 0.01 -27.24 3.66
C PHE A 60 1.40 -27.02 3.04
N LEU A 61 2.35 -27.93 3.27
CA LEU A 61 3.67 -27.87 2.66
C LEU A 61 3.61 -28.13 1.15
N ASP A 62 2.81 -29.11 0.72
CA ASP A 62 2.58 -29.39 -0.71
C ASP A 62 2.01 -28.14 -1.41
N TYR A 63 1.01 -27.51 -0.81
CA TYR A 63 0.46 -26.23 -1.29
C TYR A 63 1.53 -25.13 -1.39
N LEU A 64 2.42 -25.00 -0.39
CA LEU A 64 3.47 -23.97 -0.42
C LEU A 64 4.52 -24.24 -1.50
N ILE A 65 4.87 -25.50 -1.75
CA ILE A 65 5.79 -25.88 -2.81
C ILE A 65 5.20 -25.51 -4.17
N ASP A 66 3.97 -25.93 -4.43
CA ASP A 66 3.26 -25.62 -5.69
C ASP A 66 3.12 -24.11 -5.87
N TYR A 67 2.69 -23.41 -4.81
CA TYR A 67 2.50 -21.96 -4.88
C TYR A 67 3.80 -21.20 -5.13
N THR A 68 4.90 -21.62 -4.50
CA THR A 68 6.22 -21.02 -4.75
C THR A 68 6.66 -21.26 -6.19
N TYR A 69 6.40 -22.45 -6.73
CA TYR A 69 6.68 -22.76 -8.13
C TYR A 69 5.88 -21.87 -9.08
N THR A 70 4.56 -21.74 -8.86
CA THR A 70 3.68 -20.87 -9.66
C THR A 70 4.15 -19.42 -9.62
N LEU A 71 4.45 -18.88 -8.44
CA LEU A 71 4.94 -17.51 -8.28
C LEU A 71 6.25 -17.27 -9.02
N ASN A 72 7.21 -18.19 -8.92
CA ASN A 72 8.48 -18.06 -9.63
C ASN A 72 8.29 -18.09 -11.14
N HIS A 73 7.41 -18.97 -11.63
CA HIS A 73 7.10 -19.05 -13.05
C HIS A 73 6.44 -17.75 -13.57
N GLU A 74 5.45 -17.22 -12.84
CA GLU A 74 4.83 -15.93 -13.17
C GLU A 74 5.83 -14.77 -13.14
N LEU A 75 6.74 -14.75 -12.15
CA LEU A 75 7.78 -13.73 -12.04
C LEU A 75 8.71 -13.76 -13.25
N CYS A 76 9.18 -14.94 -13.66
CA CYS A 76 9.99 -15.10 -14.87
C CYS A 76 9.25 -14.57 -16.10
N GLN A 77 7.99 -14.94 -16.31
CA GLN A 77 7.20 -14.46 -17.45
C GLN A 77 7.04 -12.93 -17.46
N LYS A 78 6.80 -12.33 -16.29
CA LYS A 78 6.70 -10.87 -16.17
C LYS A 78 8.04 -10.18 -16.41
N GLN A 79 9.15 -10.78 -15.97
CA GLN A 79 10.48 -10.28 -16.25
C GLN A 79 10.80 -10.33 -17.75
N ASP A 80 10.47 -11.43 -18.43
CA ASP A 80 10.66 -11.58 -19.88
C ASP A 80 9.84 -10.55 -20.65
N SER A 81 8.57 -10.35 -20.25
CA SER A 81 7.69 -9.33 -20.83
C SER A 81 8.25 -7.91 -20.64
N LEU A 82 8.82 -7.62 -19.46
CA LEU A 82 9.42 -6.33 -19.16
C LEU A 82 10.66 -6.09 -20.03
N ASN A 83 11.53 -7.09 -20.15
CA ASN A 83 12.70 -7.04 -21.03
C ASN A 83 12.28 -6.78 -22.48
N GLU A 84 11.24 -7.46 -22.98
CA GLU A 84 10.72 -7.25 -24.34
C GLU A 84 10.21 -5.81 -24.54
N ILE A 85 9.46 -5.27 -23.57
CA ILE A 85 8.98 -3.88 -23.62
C ILE A 85 10.16 -2.90 -23.59
N GLN A 86 11.18 -3.18 -22.77
CA GLN A 86 12.36 -2.34 -22.64
C GLN A 86 13.20 -2.34 -23.94
N ASP A 87 13.31 -3.47 -24.63
CA ASP A 87 13.96 -3.58 -25.93
C ASP A 87 13.18 -2.85 -27.03
N ARG A 88 11.84 -2.94 -27.00
CA ARG A 88 10.95 -2.18 -27.91
C ARG A 88 11.12 -0.67 -27.69
N LEU A 89 11.12 -0.21 -26.44
CA LEU A 89 11.35 1.21 -26.10
C LEU A 89 12.72 1.70 -26.58
N SER A 90 13.78 0.93 -26.34
CA SER A 90 15.14 1.26 -26.77
C SER A 90 15.26 1.38 -28.30
N SER A 91 14.51 0.55 -29.03
CA SER A 91 14.43 0.59 -30.49
C SER A 91 13.63 1.81 -31.01
N LEU A 92 12.57 2.21 -30.30
CA LEU A 92 11.83 3.44 -30.61
C LEU A 92 12.68 4.71 -30.38
N GLU A 93 13.46 4.78 -29.30
CA GLU A 93 14.37 5.90 -29.03
C GLU A 93 15.47 6.03 -30.10
N LYS A 94 16.00 4.91 -30.59
CA LYS A 94 17.00 4.91 -31.68
C LYS A 94 16.39 5.40 -33.00
N LYS A 95 15.15 5.01 -33.31
CA LYS A 95 14.43 5.47 -34.51
C LYS A 95 14.12 6.98 -34.46
N SER A 96 13.78 7.53 -33.29
CA SER A 96 13.50 8.97 -33.18
C SER A 96 14.77 9.84 -33.37
N LYS A 97 15.95 9.35 -32.94
CA LYS A 97 17.22 10.04 -33.16
C LYS A 97 17.68 10.05 -34.63
N GLN A 98 17.36 9.02 -35.41
CA GLN A 98 17.67 8.98 -36.84
C GLN A 98 16.78 9.91 -37.69
N GLN A 99 15.52 10.13 -37.29
CA GLN A 99 14.64 11.06 -38.01
C GLN A 99 15.10 12.53 -37.91
N ASN A 100 15.81 12.92 -36.84
CA ASN A 100 16.32 14.29 -36.68
C ASN A 100 17.62 14.60 -37.44
N LEU A 101 18.33 13.60 -37.98
CA LEU A 101 19.55 13.83 -38.79
C LEU A 101 19.26 13.98 -40.29
N ILE A 102 18.19 13.37 -40.79
CA ILE A 102 17.88 13.36 -42.24
C ILE A 102 17.21 14.68 -42.68
N SER A 103 16.66 15.46 -41.74
CA SER A 103 16.01 16.75 -42.02
C SER A 103 16.96 17.93 -42.27
N SER A 104 18.29 17.75 -42.21
CA SER A 104 19.26 18.85 -42.34
C SER A 104 20.15 18.79 -43.57
N GLN A 105 19.91 17.88 -44.53
CA GLN A 105 20.82 17.70 -45.68
C GLN A 105 20.24 17.88 -47.08
N ASN A 106 18.96 18.23 -47.26
CA ASN A 106 18.33 18.29 -48.59
C ASN A 106 17.91 19.70 -49.06
N ASP A 107 18.53 20.78 -48.57
CA ASP A 107 18.19 22.16 -48.96
C ASP A 107 19.03 22.75 -50.11
N LYS A 108 19.62 21.90 -50.98
CA LYS A 108 20.24 22.37 -52.22
C LYS A 108 20.06 21.36 -53.35
N GLU A 109 18.90 21.36 -54.00
CA GLU A 109 18.85 21.32 -55.47
C GLU A 109 17.44 21.55 -56.03
N LYS A 110 17.39 22.49 -56.99
CA LYS A 110 16.50 22.56 -58.15
C LYS A 110 15.04 22.97 -57.92
N ALA A 111 14.84 24.27 -58.15
CA ALA A 111 13.63 24.83 -58.72
C ALA A 111 13.22 24.10 -60.02
N LYS A 112 12.23 23.21 -59.92
CA LYS A 112 11.33 22.80 -61.01
C LYS A 112 10.12 22.06 -60.41
N ASP A 113 9.17 22.84 -59.90
CA ASP A 113 7.72 22.57 -59.81
C ASP A 113 7.10 23.30 -58.61
N THR A 114 6.78 24.58 -58.82
CA THR A 114 6.09 25.43 -57.85
C THR A 114 4.70 24.89 -57.47
N SER A 115 4.11 24.04 -58.30
CA SER A 115 2.82 23.36 -58.05
C SER A 115 2.90 22.25 -57.00
N SER A 116 4.00 21.48 -56.97
CA SER A 116 4.18 20.39 -56.00
C SER A 116 4.60 20.96 -54.63
N ILE A 117 5.45 21.99 -54.63
CA ILE A 117 5.91 22.65 -53.41
C ILE A 117 4.75 23.34 -52.67
N MET A 118 3.80 23.98 -53.38
CA MET A 118 2.62 24.55 -52.71
C MET A 118 1.75 23.50 -52.04
N LYS A 119 1.57 22.33 -52.67
CA LYS A 119 0.81 21.21 -52.08
C LYS A 119 1.52 20.62 -50.86
N GLU A 120 2.84 20.44 -50.91
CA GLU A 120 3.63 20.01 -49.75
C GLU A 120 3.63 21.05 -48.62
N LEU A 121 3.66 22.35 -48.95
CA LEU A 121 3.62 23.43 -47.96
C LEU A 121 2.25 23.50 -47.26
N ASP A 122 1.16 23.22 -47.98
CA ASP A 122 -0.17 23.10 -47.40
C ASP A 122 -0.30 21.84 -46.52
N VAL A 123 0.26 20.71 -46.94
CA VAL A 123 0.33 19.48 -46.12
C VAL A 123 1.16 19.68 -44.85
N LEU A 124 2.28 20.41 -44.94
CA LEU A 124 3.12 20.76 -43.79
C LEU A 124 2.42 21.76 -42.85
N LYS A 125 1.66 22.73 -43.37
CA LYS A 125 0.83 23.62 -42.54
C LYS A 125 -0.28 22.85 -41.81
N ILE A 126 -0.92 21.89 -42.49
CA ILE A 126 -1.94 21.03 -41.88
C ILE A 126 -1.30 20.17 -40.78
N SER A 127 -0.13 19.57 -41.05
CA SER A 127 0.61 18.74 -40.10
C SER A 127 1.14 19.54 -38.90
N ALA A 128 1.62 20.76 -39.11
CA ALA A 128 2.06 21.66 -38.04
C ALA A 128 0.89 22.14 -37.15
N ASN A 129 -0.28 22.38 -37.74
CA ASN A 129 -1.49 22.73 -36.99
C ASN A 129 -2.08 21.53 -36.23
N GLN A 130 -1.93 20.31 -36.75
CA GLN A 130 -2.30 19.09 -36.02
C GLN A 130 -1.36 18.83 -34.84
N ASN A 131 -0.05 19.03 -35.00
CA ASN A 131 0.92 18.87 -33.91
C ASN A 131 0.75 19.93 -32.81
N LYS A 132 0.41 21.19 -33.13
CA LYS A 132 0.06 22.20 -32.11
C LYS A 132 -1.19 21.83 -31.30
N LYS A 133 -2.13 21.09 -31.88
CA LYS A 133 -3.32 20.57 -31.18
C LYS A 133 -3.00 19.42 -30.22
N ILE A 134 -1.97 18.63 -30.52
CA ILE A 134 -1.56 17.48 -29.69
C ILE A 134 -0.70 17.94 -28.51
N VAL A 135 0.18 18.93 -28.70
CA VAL A 135 1.12 19.40 -27.66
C VAL A 135 0.42 20.01 -26.43
N ASN A 136 -0.80 20.54 -26.58
CA ASN A 136 -1.55 21.06 -25.43
C ASN A 136 -2.47 20.04 -24.76
N LYS A 137 -2.71 18.87 -25.38
CA LYS A 137 -3.63 17.87 -24.80
C LYS A 137 -3.10 17.30 -23.49
N ASP A 138 -1.81 16.94 -23.43
CA ASP A 138 -1.22 16.39 -22.21
C ASP A 138 -1.22 17.41 -21.06
N TYR A 139 -1.06 18.69 -21.39
CA TYR A 139 -1.14 19.79 -20.44
C TYR A 139 -2.58 19.97 -19.92
N ASP A 140 -3.55 20.01 -20.82
CA ASP A 140 -4.98 20.14 -20.48
C ASP A 140 -5.49 18.93 -19.68
N ASP A 141 -5.08 17.71 -20.05
CA ASP A 141 -5.40 16.48 -19.34
C ASP A 141 -4.78 16.49 -17.92
N SER A 142 -3.55 16.97 -17.77
CA SER A 142 -2.88 17.11 -16.47
C SER A 142 -3.58 18.13 -15.57
N LEU A 143 -4.03 19.25 -16.13
CA LEU A 143 -4.80 20.26 -15.41
C LEU A 143 -6.17 19.72 -14.97
N ALA A 144 -6.85 18.98 -15.84
CA ALA A 144 -8.13 18.34 -15.53
C ALA A 144 -7.99 17.30 -14.41
N LEU A 145 -6.93 16.49 -14.45
CA LEU A 145 -6.64 15.47 -13.44
C LEU A 145 -6.40 16.11 -12.06
N LEU A 146 -5.60 17.17 -12.02
CA LEU A 146 -5.23 17.88 -10.79
C LEU A 146 -6.23 18.96 -10.39
N LYS A 147 -7.30 19.16 -11.19
CA LYS A 147 -8.33 20.19 -11.02
C LYS A 147 -7.75 21.59 -10.78
N CYS A 148 -6.68 21.94 -11.50
CA CYS A 148 -6.00 23.22 -11.36
C CYS A 148 -6.18 24.11 -12.60
N LYS A 149 -5.99 25.43 -12.43
CA LYS A 149 -6.18 26.41 -13.52
C LYS A 149 -4.95 26.46 -14.43
N ASN A 150 -5.14 26.90 -15.67
CA ASN A 150 -4.05 27.20 -16.59
C ASN A 150 -3.00 28.08 -15.93
N GLY A 151 -1.73 27.65 -15.99
CA GLY A 151 -0.59 28.32 -15.38
C GLY A 151 -0.25 27.88 -13.94
N GLU A 152 -1.14 27.15 -13.25
CA GLU A 152 -0.95 26.75 -11.85
C GLU A 152 -0.49 25.29 -11.68
N LEU A 153 -0.29 24.57 -12.79
CA LEU A 153 0.06 23.15 -12.81
C LEU A 153 1.33 22.87 -11.98
N THR A 154 2.38 23.67 -12.19
CA THR A 154 3.67 23.50 -11.51
C THR A 154 3.54 23.68 -9.99
N ASN A 155 2.78 24.68 -9.54
CA ASN A 155 2.55 24.93 -8.11
C ASN A 155 1.70 23.82 -7.48
N SER A 156 0.71 23.32 -8.22
CA SER A 156 -0.14 22.22 -7.79
C SER A 156 0.66 20.93 -7.64
N LEU A 157 1.50 20.61 -8.62
CA LEU A 157 2.43 19.47 -8.56
C LEU A 157 3.42 19.60 -7.41
N GLN A 158 4.01 20.78 -7.20
CA GLN A 158 4.94 21.00 -6.09
C GLN A 158 4.26 20.80 -4.73
N THR A 159 3.02 21.26 -4.59
CA THR A 159 2.23 21.07 -3.37
C THR A 159 1.97 19.59 -3.12
N LEU A 160 1.55 18.86 -4.16
CA LEU A 160 1.28 17.42 -4.10
C LEU A 160 2.53 16.60 -3.74
N VAL A 161 3.69 16.94 -4.31
CA VAL A 161 4.98 16.31 -3.98
C VAL A 161 5.35 16.57 -2.51
N ASN A 162 5.18 17.81 -2.05
CA ASN A 162 5.48 18.18 -0.66
C ASN A 162 4.57 17.45 0.34
N GLU A 163 3.27 17.34 0.03
CA GLU A 163 2.31 16.59 0.85
C GLU A 163 2.62 15.10 0.88
N ASN A 164 2.93 14.51 -0.28
CA ASN A 164 3.32 13.10 -0.36
C ASN A 164 4.58 12.83 0.47
N HIS A 165 5.58 13.71 0.41
CA HIS A 165 6.77 13.59 1.22
C HIS A 165 6.49 13.70 2.73
N LYS A 166 5.58 14.58 3.15
CA LYS A 166 5.11 14.68 4.55
C LYS A 166 4.40 13.41 4.99
N LEU A 167 3.52 12.86 4.15
CA LEU A 167 2.80 11.61 4.41
C LEU A 167 3.75 10.43 4.55
N GLN A 168 4.76 10.30 3.69
CA GLN A 168 5.78 9.26 3.80
C GLN A 168 6.56 9.36 5.13
N LYS A 169 6.95 10.57 5.53
CA LYS A 169 7.59 10.81 6.83
C LYS A 169 6.69 10.41 8.00
N SER A 170 5.40 10.76 7.93
CA SER A 170 4.41 10.39 8.96
C SER A 170 4.21 8.88 9.05
N ASN A 171 4.01 8.21 7.90
CA ASN A 171 3.86 6.75 7.83
C ASN A 171 5.08 6.04 8.39
N LYS A 172 6.29 6.50 8.08
CA LYS A 172 7.52 5.91 8.64
C LYS A 172 7.57 6.02 10.16
N LYS A 173 7.19 7.17 10.73
CA LYS A 173 7.11 7.36 12.19
C LYS A 173 6.05 6.46 12.82
N LEU A 174 4.88 6.36 12.22
CA LEU A 174 3.78 5.52 12.71
C LEU A 174 4.18 4.04 12.70
N THR A 175 4.77 3.54 11.60
CA THR A 175 5.28 2.17 11.52
C THR A 175 6.32 1.89 12.59
N GLN A 176 7.23 2.85 12.87
CA GLN A 176 8.21 2.71 13.96
C GLN A 176 7.55 2.66 15.34
N GLN A 177 6.52 3.48 15.59
CA GLN A 177 5.79 3.45 16.85
C GLN A 177 5.03 2.13 17.04
N ILE A 178 4.39 1.62 15.98
CA ILE A 178 3.70 0.32 16.00
C ILE A 178 4.68 -0.81 16.30
N GLN A 179 5.87 -0.78 15.68
CA GLN A 179 6.93 -1.77 15.95
C GLN A 179 7.42 -1.71 17.39
N LYS A 180 7.67 -0.51 17.93
CA LYS A 180 8.03 -0.34 19.35
C LYS A 180 6.95 -0.87 20.28
N CYS A 181 5.68 -0.53 20.01
CA CYS A 181 4.55 -1.01 20.80
C CYS A 181 4.45 -2.54 20.78
N HIS A 182 4.69 -3.19 19.64
CA HIS A 182 4.74 -4.65 19.54
C HIS A 182 5.90 -5.25 20.33
N GLN A 183 7.09 -4.63 20.29
CA GLN A 183 8.24 -5.08 21.06
C GLN A 183 8.00 -4.96 22.57
N GLU A 184 7.42 -3.86 23.03
CA GLU A 184 7.06 -3.62 24.44
C GLU A 184 5.98 -4.60 24.92
N MET A 185 4.95 -4.85 24.09
CA MET A 185 3.92 -5.86 24.34
C MET A 185 4.54 -7.26 24.51
N ASN A 186 5.45 -7.65 23.61
CA ASN A 186 6.14 -8.94 23.67
C ASN A 186 7.06 -9.07 24.89
N PHE A 187 7.70 -7.97 25.31
CA PHE A 187 8.49 -7.93 26.55
C PHE A 187 7.60 -8.09 27.79
N MET A 188 6.41 -7.47 27.81
CA MET A 188 5.44 -7.60 28.90
C MET A 188 4.85 -9.01 29.03
N THR A 189 4.51 -9.67 27.91
CA THR A 189 4.02 -11.06 27.92
C THR A 189 5.10 -12.04 28.37
N ASN A 190 6.35 -11.85 27.94
CA ASN A 190 7.46 -12.72 28.34
C ASN A 190 7.86 -12.55 29.82
N ASN A 191 7.71 -11.36 30.40
CA ASN A 191 8.03 -11.13 31.82
C ASN A 191 6.93 -11.58 32.79
N LYS A 192 5.64 -11.56 32.37
CA LYS A 192 4.56 -12.19 33.14
C LYS A 192 4.75 -13.69 33.31
N ALA A 193 5.43 -14.35 32.37
CA ALA A 193 5.73 -15.78 32.46
C ALA A 193 6.91 -16.13 33.40
N LYS A 194 7.75 -15.14 33.80
CA LYS A 194 8.99 -15.39 34.55
C LYS A 194 9.01 -14.88 36.00
N SER A 195 8.11 -13.99 36.42
CA SER A 195 8.16 -13.41 37.77
C SER A 195 7.28 -14.16 38.77
N LYS A 196 7.87 -15.16 39.47
CA LYS A 196 7.32 -15.74 40.71
C LYS A 196 7.84 -15.03 41.98
N ASN A 197 8.61 -13.95 41.86
CA ASN A 197 9.21 -13.26 43.01
C ASN A 197 8.49 -11.95 43.35
N SER A 198 7.85 -11.93 44.52
CA SER A 198 7.01 -10.81 45.01
C SER A 198 7.75 -9.48 45.19
N GLN A 199 9.08 -9.47 45.27
CA GLN A 199 9.86 -8.24 45.43
C GLN A 199 10.08 -7.47 44.12
N GLU A 200 10.22 -8.15 42.97
CA GLU A 200 10.31 -7.50 41.66
C GLU A 200 8.98 -6.85 41.24
N LYS A 201 7.86 -7.47 41.64
CA LYS A 201 6.51 -6.98 41.37
C LYS A 201 6.28 -5.58 41.97
N ILE A 202 6.85 -5.30 43.14
CA ILE A 202 6.73 -4.00 43.84
C ILE A 202 7.59 -2.93 43.16
N TYR A 203 8.81 -3.26 42.72
CA TYR A 203 9.67 -2.32 42.00
C TYR A 203 9.09 -2.00 40.60
N PHE A 204 8.46 -2.98 39.94
CA PHE A 204 7.81 -2.81 38.65
C PHE A 204 6.52 -1.98 38.74
N LEU A 205 5.66 -2.23 39.74
CA LEU A 205 4.45 -1.41 39.99
C LEU A 205 4.79 0.05 40.34
N LYS A 206 5.91 0.28 41.03
CA LYS A 206 6.38 1.64 41.35
C LYS A 206 6.93 2.39 40.13
N LYS A 207 7.46 1.67 39.13
CA LYS A 207 7.97 2.23 37.86
C LYS A 207 6.89 2.36 36.77
N VAL A 208 5.87 1.49 36.77
CA VAL A 208 4.67 1.59 35.89
C VAL A 208 3.70 2.68 36.38
N LYS A 209 3.87 3.21 37.59
CA LYS A 209 3.26 4.48 38.02
C LYS A 209 3.79 5.72 37.27
N LEU A 210 4.61 5.55 36.23
CA LEU A 210 4.93 6.60 35.27
C LEU A 210 3.88 6.64 34.14
N ASN A 211 3.27 7.81 34.02
CA ASN A 211 2.44 8.34 32.93
C ASN A 211 0.94 8.05 32.84
N THR A 212 0.30 7.37 33.77
CA THR A 212 -1.19 7.34 33.78
C THR A 212 -1.80 8.71 34.08
N ASN A 213 -1.16 9.54 34.90
CA ASN A 213 -1.66 10.89 35.22
C ASN A 213 -1.66 11.82 34.00
N GLU A 214 -0.61 11.77 33.17
CA GLU A 214 -0.51 12.60 31.95
C GLU A 214 -1.56 12.19 30.91
N PHE A 215 -1.81 10.88 30.74
CA PHE A 215 -2.92 10.41 29.90
C PHE A 215 -4.30 10.73 30.48
N THR A 216 -4.45 10.74 31.81
CA THR A 216 -5.71 11.09 32.47
C THR A 216 -6.01 12.58 32.30
N GLU A 217 -5.01 13.46 32.43
CA GLU A 217 -5.16 14.89 32.14
C GLU A 217 -5.50 15.15 30.67
N GLN A 218 -4.84 14.47 29.73
CA GLN A 218 -5.16 14.58 28.30
C GLN A 218 -6.58 14.09 28.00
N PHE A 219 -7.02 12.99 28.63
CA PHE A 219 -8.38 12.47 28.46
C PHE A 219 -9.42 13.45 29.01
N ASN A 220 -9.19 14.00 30.20
CA ASN A 220 -10.06 15.01 30.81
C ASN A 220 -10.13 16.29 29.97
N GLN A 221 -9.02 16.69 29.34
CA GLN A 221 -8.97 17.84 28.43
C GLN A 221 -9.80 17.60 27.17
N ILE A 222 -9.69 16.42 26.56
CA ILE A 222 -10.51 16.02 25.40
C ILE A 222 -12.00 16.01 25.76
N GLU A 223 -12.37 15.49 26.92
CA GLU A 223 -13.76 15.44 27.39
C GLU A 223 -14.34 16.84 27.63
N ALA A 224 -13.54 17.76 28.17
CA ALA A 224 -13.91 19.16 28.34
C ALA A 224 -14.09 19.88 26.99
N ASP A 225 -13.20 19.65 26.03
CA ASP A 225 -13.28 20.27 24.70
C ASP A 225 -14.46 19.73 23.88
N LEU A 226 -14.76 18.43 23.96
CA LEU A 226 -15.96 17.84 23.36
C LEU A 226 -17.25 18.40 23.99
N SER A 227 -17.27 18.62 25.30
CA SER A 227 -18.40 19.24 25.98
C SER A 227 -18.61 20.69 25.53
N LYS A 228 -17.53 21.47 25.38
CA LYS A 228 -17.60 22.84 24.83
C LYS A 228 -18.11 22.84 23.39
N LEU A 229 -17.60 21.96 22.55
CA LEU A 229 -18.04 21.84 21.16
C LEU A 229 -19.52 21.48 21.07
N LYS A 230 -19.99 20.56 21.91
CA LYS A 230 -21.40 20.19 22.01
C LYS A 230 -22.27 21.39 22.41
N CYS A 231 -21.84 22.18 23.39
CA CYS A 231 -22.53 23.41 23.79
C CYS A 231 -22.56 24.46 22.66
N GLN A 232 -21.46 24.63 21.92
CA GLN A 232 -21.40 25.56 20.78
C GLN A 232 -22.33 25.14 19.65
N ILE A 233 -22.34 23.85 19.29
CA ILE A 233 -23.26 23.30 18.27
C ILE A 233 -24.71 23.49 18.73
N HIS A 234 -25.00 23.20 20.00
CA HIS A 234 -26.36 23.36 20.52
C HIS A 234 -26.80 24.83 20.56
N HIS A 235 -25.88 25.77 20.81
CA HIS A 235 -26.15 27.20 20.75
C HIS A 235 -26.36 27.70 19.31
N GLN A 236 -25.58 27.20 18.35
CA GLN A 236 -25.76 27.52 16.93
C GLN A 236 -27.09 26.98 16.38
N LEU A 237 -27.46 25.75 16.77
CA LEU A 237 -28.74 25.15 16.39
C LEU A 237 -29.93 25.85 17.06
N ARG A 238 -29.77 26.36 18.29
CA ARG A 238 -30.82 27.12 18.98
C ARG A 238 -31.01 28.51 18.38
N ASN A 239 -29.92 29.20 18.02
CA ASN A 239 -29.99 30.52 17.38
C ASN A 239 -30.57 30.47 15.96
N HIS A 240 -30.50 29.32 15.27
CA HIS A 240 -31.15 29.13 13.97
C HIS A 240 -32.64 28.76 14.06
N HIS A 241 -33.19 28.58 15.27
CA HIS A 241 -34.62 28.30 15.48
C HIS A 241 -35.41 29.47 16.08
N GLU A 242 -34.75 30.59 16.38
CA GLU A 242 -35.39 31.84 16.82
C GLU A 242 -35.34 32.91 15.71
N ASP A 243 -35.76 32.55 14.49
CA ASP A 243 -36.34 33.52 13.54
C ASP A 243 -37.86 33.31 13.56
N PRO A 244 -38.64 34.10 14.30
CA PRO A 244 -40.08 34.11 14.13
C PRO A 244 -40.40 34.98 12.92
N THR A 245 -40.52 34.33 11.76
CA THR A 245 -41.27 34.88 10.63
C THR A 245 -42.76 34.90 11.00
N CYS A 246 -43.26 35.96 11.64
CA CYS A 246 -44.64 36.45 11.46
C CYS A 246 -44.97 37.70 12.31
N MET A 247 -45.53 38.69 11.59
CA MET A 247 -46.25 39.90 12.04
C MET A 247 -45.40 41.11 12.45
#